data_AF-A0A7X8MLT8-F1
#
_entry.id   AF-A0A7X8MLT8-F1
#
_cell.length_a   1.000
_cell.length_b   1.000
_cell.length_c   1.000
_cell.angle_alpha   90.00
_cell.angle_beta   90.00
_cell.angle_gamma   90.00
#
_symmetry.space_group_name_H-M   'P 1'
#
loop_
_entity.id
_entity.type
_entity.pdbx_description
1 polymer ?
#
loop_
_entity_poly.entity_id
_entity_poly.type
_entity_poly.pdbx_seq_one_letter_code
_entity_poly.pdbx_strand_id
1 'polypeptide(L)'
;MPEVLTVVEQNRILEQVNPKTITGLRNTCIIKIMLDAGLRVSEVINLRLRDIDLNTGKIMIREGKGKKDRALWLRGETLEQVQEWVSKKPEGEYIFTTLKGKQLNDRYIRQLVDRVAVKAGIQEYQTRVNEAGEEYQESKVHPHTLRHTFATDFYR
;
A
#
# COMPACT_ATOMS: atom_id res chain seq x y z
N MET A 1 -21.40 -3.99 -5.10
CA MET A 1 -20.71 -2.76 -4.64
C MET A 1 -19.31 -3.17 -4.25
N PRO A 2 -18.24 -2.45 -4.64
CA PRO A 2 -16.89 -2.81 -4.20
C PRO A 2 -16.83 -2.76 -2.67
N GLU A 3 -16.18 -3.76 -2.06
CA GLU A 3 -15.94 -3.77 -0.62
C GLU A 3 -14.89 -2.70 -0.28
N VAL A 4 -15.19 -1.87 0.72
CA VAL A 4 -14.36 -0.75 1.18
C VAL A 4 -14.28 -0.77 2.69
N LEU A 5 -13.16 -0.30 3.22
CA LEU A 5 -12.92 -0.27 4.65
C LEU A 5 -13.53 1.00 5.26
N THR A 6 -14.28 0.82 6.34
CA THR A 6 -14.70 1.93 7.20
C THR A 6 -13.48 2.58 7.87
N VAL A 7 -13.60 3.83 8.31
CA VAL A 7 -12.53 4.55 9.03
C VAL A 7 -12.04 3.75 10.25
N VAL A 8 -12.94 3.06 10.95
CA VAL A 8 -12.60 2.20 12.09
C VAL A 8 -11.73 1.02 11.66
N GLU A 9 -12.06 0.36 10.55
CA GLU A 9 -11.27 -0.77 10.02
C GLU A 9 -9.91 -0.31 9.49
N GLN A 10 -9.85 0.86 8.83
CA GLN A 10 -8.59 1.48 8.40
C GLN A 10 -7.65 1.70 9.59
N ASN A 11 -8.16 2.30 10.67
CA ASN A 11 -7.39 2.53 11.90
C ASN A 11 -6.93 1.21 12.53
N ARG A 12 -7.82 0.21 12.64
CA ARG A 12 -7.47 -1.10 13.19
C ARG A 12 -6.34 -1.76 12.41
N ILE A 13 -6.32 -1.67 11.08
CA ILE A 13 -5.21 -2.18 10.25
C ILE A 13 -3.90 -1.46 10.60
N LEU A 14 -3.91 -0.13 10.64
CA LEU A 14 -2.72 0.68 10.88
C LEU A 14 -2.11 0.40 12.25
N GLU A 15 -2.94 0.16 13.27
CA GLU A 15 -2.53 -0.21 14.62
C GLU A 15 -1.79 -1.57 14.70
N GLN A 16 -1.94 -2.46 13.70
CA GLN A 16 -1.26 -3.77 13.70
C GLN A 16 0.21 -3.71 13.30
N VAL A 17 0.70 -2.52 12.92
CA VAL A 17 2.08 -2.29 12.51
C VAL A 17 2.75 -1.35 13.51
N ASN A 18 3.91 -1.74 14.04
CA ASN A 18 4.66 -0.91 14.98
C ASN A 18 5.64 0.03 14.22
N PRO A 19 5.33 1.33 14.06
CA PRO A 19 6.15 2.26 13.28
C PRO A 19 7.51 2.56 13.94
N LYS A 20 7.74 2.17 15.19
CA LYS A 20 9.04 2.36 15.86
C LYS A 20 10.13 1.43 15.32
N THR A 21 9.74 0.36 14.62
CA THR A 21 10.70 -0.55 13.97
C THR A 21 10.91 -0.14 12.51
N ILE A 22 12.11 -0.35 11.96
CA ILE A 22 12.40 0.05 10.57
C ILE A 22 11.45 -0.62 9.55
N THR A 23 11.17 -1.91 9.73
CA THR A 23 10.23 -2.65 8.89
C THR A 23 8.79 -2.19 9.11
N GLY A 24 8.44 -1.87 10.36
CA GLY A 24 7.12 -1.37 10.69
C GLY A 24 6.86 0.00 10.08
N LEU A 25 7.79 0.96 10.19
CA LEU A 25 7.69 2.27 9.55
C LEU A 25 7.46 2.14 8.04
N ARG A 26 8.27 1.31 7.37
CA ARG A 26 8.09 1.00 5.94
C ARG A 26 6.68 0.49 5.65
N ASN A 27 6.21 -0.47 6.44
CA ASN A 27 4.93 -1.14 6.23
C ASN A 27 3.74 -0.20 6.51
N THR A 28 3.83 0.64 7.54
CA THR A 28 2.86 1.72 7.82
C THR A 28 2.76 2.65 6.61
N CYS A 29 3.90 3.13 6.09
CA CYS A 29 3.91 3.97 4.89
C CYS A 29 3.27 3.27 3.69
N ILE A 30 3.59 1.99 3.44
CA ILE A 30 3.00 1.20 2.35
C ILE A 30 1.48 1.13 2.47
N ILE A 31 0.95 0.85 3.67
CA ILE A 31 -0.50 0.76 3.87
C ILE A 31 -1.14 2.14 3.65
N LYS A 32 -0.56 3.21 4.22
CA LYS A 32 -1.11 4.57 4.11
C LYS A 32 -1.13 5.09 2.69
N ILE A 33 -0.07 4.95 1.89
CA ILE A 33 -0.13 5.40 0.48
C ILE A 33 -1.17 4.63 -0.35
N MET A 34 -1.52 3.41 0.05
CA MET A 34 -2.59 2.65 -0.60
C MET A 34 -3.98 3.14 -0.18
N LEU A 35 -4.16 3.53 1.08
CA LEU A 35 -5.41 4.08 1.62
C LEU A 35 -5.63 5.56 1.26
N ASP A 36 -4.58 6.38 1.26
CA ASP A 36 -4.67 7.84 1.18
C ASP A 36 -4.35 8.38 -0.22
N ALA A 37 -3.70 7.58 -1.05
CA ALA A 37 -3.35 7.95 -2.43
C ALA A 37 -3.75 6.87 -3.45
N GLY A 38 -4.33 5.76 -2.98
CA GLY A 38 -4.87 4.73 -3.83
C GLY A 38 -3.83 3.98 -4.66
N LEU A 39 -2.54 3.95 -4.30
CA LEU A 39 -1.54 3.29 -5.15
C LEU A 39 -1.81 1.77 -5.29
N ARG A 40 -1.60 1.22 -6.50
CA ARG A 40 -1.62 -0.24 -6.72
C ARG A 40 -0.34 -0.87 -6.19
N VAL A 41 -0.37 -2.18 -5.89
CA VAL A 41 0.82 -2.93 -5.47
C VAL A 41 1.99 -2.73 -6.45
N SER A 42 1.73 -2.84 -7.76
CA SER A 42 2.73 -2.64 -8.79
C SER A 42 3.31 -1.22 -8.78
N GLU A 43 2.51 -0.20 -8.47
CA GLU A 43 2.96 1.19 -8.38
C GLU A 43 3.82 1.39 -7.12
N VAL A 44 3.40 0.81 -5.97
CA VAL A 44 4.16 0.87 -4.70
C VAL A 44 5.54 0.25 -4.85
N ILE A 45 5.64 -0.98 -5.40
CA ILE A 45 6.95 -1.67 -5.51
C ILE A 45 7.86 -1.04 -6.56
N ASN A 46 7.32 -0.30 -7.54
CA ASN A 46 8.09 0.34 -8.59
C ASN A 46 8.36 1.84 -8.34
N LEU A 47 7.82 2.42 -7.27
CA LEU A 47 8.01 3.83 -6.95
C LEU A 47 9.48 4.11 -6.60
N ARG A 48 10.12 5.02 -7.35
CA ARG A 48 11.53 5.38 -7.19
C ARG A 48 11.69 6.71 -6.49
N LEU A 49 12.85 6.92 -5.87
CA LEU A 49 13.20 8.18 -5.19
C LEU A 49 13.09 9.40 -6.11
N ARG A 50 13.49 9.25 -7.38
CA ARG A 50 13.42 10.33 -8.38
C ARG A 50 11.99 10.72 -8.78
N ASP A 51 11.01 9.87 -8.48
CA ASP A 51 9.61 10.07 -8.85
C ASP A 51 8.79 10.69 -7.71
N ILE A 52 9.43 11.04 -6.59
CA ILE A 52 8.80 11.78 -5.48
C ILE A 52 9.55 13.08 -5.19
N ASP A 53 8.81 14.15 -5.01
CA ASP A 53 9.29 15.36 -4.37
C ASP A 53 8.76 15.37 -2.93
N LEU A 54 9.67 15.11 -1.99
CA LEU A 54 9.33 15.01 -0.57
C LEU A 54 8.99 16.38 0.05
N ASN A 55 9.36 17.49 -0.56
CA ASN A 55 9.02 18.82 -0.05
C ASN A 55 7.56 19.16 -0.37
N THR A 56 7.11 18.82 -1.57
CA THR A 56 5.75 19.11 -2.04
C THR A 56 4.77 17.94 -1.86
N GLY A 57 5.27 16.75 -1.56
CA GLY A 57 4.51 15.50 -1.53
C GLY A 57 4.09 14.98 -2.90
N LYS A 58 4.56 15.59 -3.99
CA LYS A 58 4.20 15.20 -5.35
C LYS A 58 4.85 13.86 -5.71
N ILE A 59 4.04 12.90 -6.13
CA ILE A 59 4.46 11.61 -6.67
C ILE A 59 4.08 11.53 -8.15
N MET A 60 5.04 11.13 -8.97
CA MET A 60 4.84 10.80 -10.38
C MET A 60 4.70 9.30 -10.56
N ILE A 61 3.50 8.83 -10.88
CA ILE A 61 3.28 7.44 -11.24
C ILE A 61 3.59 7.26 -12.72
N ARG A 62 4.68 6.53 -13.00
CA ARG A 62 5.11 6.17 -14.34
C ARG A 62 4.27 5.00 -14.85
N GLU A 63 3.50 5.23 -15.88
CA GLU A 63 2.71 4.18 -16.52
C GLU A 63 3.50 3.64 -17.73
N GLY A 64 3.45 2.32 -17.93
CA GLY A 64 4.19 1.66 -19.01
C GLY A 64 3.73 2.07 -20.43
N LYS A 65 4.35 1.46 -21.45
CA LYS A 65 4.17 1.82 -22.87
C LYS A 65 2.68 1.94 -23.26
N GLY A 66 2.28 3.13 -23.72
CA GLY A 66 0.95 3.43 -24.23
C GLY A 66 -0.02 4.04 -23.21
N LYS A 67 0.38 4.16 -21.93
CA LYS A 67 -0.42 4.81 -20.89
C LYS A 67 0.20 6.16 -20.50
N LYS A 68 -0.65 7.09 -20.04
CA LYS A 68 -0.20 8.41 -19.59
C LYS A 68 0.24 8.36 -18.13
N ASP A 69 1.41 8.91 -17.85
CA ASP A 69 1.85 9.20 -16.49
C ASP A 69 0.82 10.08 -15.76
N ARG A 70 0.74 9.94 -14.43
CA ARG A 70 -0.10 10.81 -13.60
C ARG A 70 0.65 11.30 -12.38
N ALA A 71 0.28 12.49 -11.91
CA ALA A 71 0.74 13.03 -10.65
C ALA A 71 -0.32 12.78 -9.57
N LEU A 72 0.14 12.51 -8.34
CA LEU A 72 -0.67 12.50 -7.13
C LEU A 72 0.11 13.20 -6.01
N TRP A 73 -0.57 13.55 -4.91
CA TRP A 73 0.04 14.27 -3.81
C TRP A 73 -0.21 13.56 -2.48
N LEU A 74 0.87 13.27 -1.76
CA LEU A 74 0.80 12.94 -0.34
C LEU A 74 0.64 14.22 0.48
N ARG A 75 -0.12 14.14 1.56
CA ARG A 75 -0.37 15.27 2.48
C ARG A 75 -0.41 14.80 3.92
N GLY A 76 -0.24 15.76 4.84
CA GLY A 76 -0.33 15.53 6.28
C GLY A 76 0.58 14.41 6.77
N GLU A 77 0.06 13.62 7.71
CA GLU A 77 0.80 12.55 8.39
C GLU A 77 1.42 11.52 7.42
N THR A 78 0.80 11.28 6.26
CA THR A 78 1.31 10.32 5.27
C THR A 78 2.57 10.82 4.60
N LEU A 79 2.66 12.13 4.31
CA LEU A 79 3.88 12.73 3.81
C LEU A 79 4.99 12.69 4.88
N GLU A 80 4.65 13.06 6.12
CA GLU A 80 5.60 13.06 7.25
C GLU A 80 6.22 11.68 7.48
N GLN A 81 5.40 10.62 7.48
CA GLN A 81 5.88 9.25 7.66
C GLN A 81 6.73 8.77 6.47
N VAL A 82 6.38 9.16 5.24
CA VAL A 82 7.19 8.83 4.07
C VAL A 82 8.53 9.55 4.10
N GLN A 83 8.56 10.82 4.53
CA GLN A 83 9.82 11.56 4.75
C GLN A 83 10.68 10.87 5.82
N GLU A 84 10.08 10.50 6.96
CA GLU A 84 10.77 9.77 8.02
C GLU A 84 11.33 8.45 7.51
N TRP A 85 10.53 7.68 6.77
CA TRP A 85 10.98 6.44 6.14
C TRP A 85 12.16 6.66 5.20
N VAL A 86 12.09 7.65 4.30
CA VAL A 86 13.18 7.93 3.35
C VAL A 86 14.46 8.35 4.09
N SER A 87 14.36 9.04 5.22
CA SER A 87 15.54 9.40 6.03
C SER A 87 16.23 8.20 6.70
N LYS A 88 15.51 7.08 6.89
CA LYS A 88 16.00 5.89 7.60
C LYS A 88 16.21 4.67 6.71
N LYS A 89 15.68 4.68 5.48
CA LYS A 89 15.72 3.51 4.60
C LYS A 89 17.15 3.16 4.18
N PRO A 90 17.43 1.90 3.85
CA PRO A 90 18.68 1.53 3.19
C PRO A 90 18.85 2.26 1.85
N GLU A 91 20.11 2.45 1.43
CA GLU A 91 20.42 2.95 0.09
C GLU A 91 19.79 2.06 -1.00
N GLY A 92 19.32 2.69 -2.08
CA GLY A 92 18.66 1.99 -3.17
C GLY A 92 17.70 2.89 -3.94
N GLU A 93 17.39 2.49 -5.17
CA GLU A 93 16.61 3.27 -6.14
C GLU A 93 15.13 3.45 -5.74
N TYR A 94 14.54 2.41 -5.15
CA TYR A 94 13.12 2.40 -4.81
C TYR A 94 12.85 3.11 -3.47
N ILE A 95 11.66 3.71 -3.35
CA ILE A 95 11.18 4.27 -2.09
C ILE A 95 11.05 3.15 -1.06
N PHE A 96 10.30 2.09 -1.38
CA PHE A 96 10.12 0.95 -0.49
C PHE A 96 11.02 -0.21 -0.88
N THR A 97 11.92 -0.58 0.02
CA THR A 97 12.93 -1.61 -0.23
C THR A 97 12.91 -2.68 0.85
N THR A 98 13.53 -3.82 0.54
CA THR A 98 14.03 -4.75 1.56
C THR A 98 15.08 -4.07 2.44
N LEU A 99 15.47 -4.73 3.54
CA LEU A 99 16.56 -4.25 4.41
C LEU A 99 17.93 -4.20 3.71
N LYS A 100 18.05 -4.84 2.54
CA LYS A 100 19.25 -4.81 1.68
C LYS A 100 19.13 -3.80 0.52
N GLY A 101 18.16 -2.89 0.55
CA GLY A 101 17.99 -1.87 -0.49
C GLY A 101 17.40 -2.37 -1.81
N LYS A 102 17.03 -3.65 -1.90
CA LYS A 102 16.42 -4.24 -3.12
C LYS A 102 14.93 -3.99 -3.20
N GLN A 103 14.38 -4.03 -4.42
CA GLN A 103 12.96 -3.92 -4.67
C GLN A 103 12.15 -4.93 -3.85
N LEU A 104 10.98 -4.52 -3.34
CA LEU A 104 10.03 -5.44 -2.72
C LEU A 104 9.33 -6.29 -3.78
N ASN A 105 8.96 -7.51 -3.40
CA ASN A 105 8.12 -8.37 -4.23
C ASN A 105 6.64 -8.00 -4.02
N ASP A 106 5.82 -8.04 -5.08
CA ASP A 106 4.36 -7.90 -5.01
C ASP A 106 3.74 -8.83 -3.95
N ARG A 107 4.20 -10.10 -3.88
CA ARG A 107 3.75 -11.08 -2.88
C ARG A 107 3.96 -10.59 -1.45
N TYR A 108 5.03 -9.85 -1.19
CA TYR A 108 5.30 -9.30 0.15
C TYR A 108 4.18 -8.35 0.58
N ILE A 109 3.73 -7.45 -0.32
CA ILE A 109 2.67 -6.49 -0.01
C ILE A 109 1.33 -7.20 0.17
N ARG A 110 1.01 -8.18 -0.68
CA ARG A 110 -0.21 -9.00 -0.50
C ARG A 110 -0.24 -9.70 0.86
N GLN A 111 0.86 -10.34 1.23
CA GLN A 111 0.98 -11.00 2.54
C GLN A 111 0.99 -10.02 3.71
N LEU A 112 1.54 -8.82 3.52
CA LEU A 112 1.47 -7.75 4.52
C LEU A 112 0.01 -7.37 4.79
N VAL A 113 -0.75 -7.03 3.74
CA VAL A 113 -2.15 -6.61 3.84
C VAL A 113 -3.01 -7.70 4.46
N ASP A 114 -2.87 -8.94 4.00
CA ASP A 114 -3.59 -10.08 4.57
C ASP A 114 -3.27 -10.26 6.07
N ARG A 115 -1.99 -10.25 6.45
CA ARG A 115 -1.57 -10.40 7.84
C ARG A 115 -2.11 -9.31 8.76
N VAL A 116 -2.09 -8.05 8.33
CA VAL A 116 -2.60 -6.94 9.16
C VAL A 116 -4.12 -6.99 9.26
N ALA A 117 -4.82 -7.41 8.21
CA ALA A 117 -6.27 -7.60 8.25
C ALA A 117 -6.67 -8.73 9.21
N VAL A 118 -5.94 -9.86 9.20
CA VAL A 118 -6.16 -10.97 10.15
C VAL A 118 -5.95 -10.49 11.58
N LYS A 119 -4.84 -9.79 11.85
CA LYS A 119 -4.55 -9.25 13.19
C LYS A 119 -5.57 -8.21 13.65
N ALA A 120 -6.09 -7.42 12.73
CA ALA A 120 -7.14 -6.43 12.99
C ALA A 120 -8.53 -7.07 13.22
N GLY A 121 -8.68 -8.38 12.99
CA GLY A 121 -9.94 -9.10 13.15
C GLY A 121 -10.99 -8.75 12.10
N ILE A 122 -10.56 -8.29 10.92
CA ILE A 122 -11.45 -7.86 9.82
C ILE A 122 -11.29 -8.71 8.56
N GLN A 123 -10.37 -9.70 8.60
CA GLN A 123 -10.17 -10.58 7.47
C GLN A 123 -11.23 -11.67 7.44
N GLU A 124 -11.79 -11.88 6.26
CA GLU A 124 -12.65 -13.02 5.93
C GLU A 124 -12.10 -13.69 4.67
N TYR A 125 -12.40 -14.97 4.53
CA TYR A 125 -12.01 -15.76 3.37
C TYR A 125 -13.26 -16.36 2.75
N GLN A 126 -13.39 -16.22 1.43
CA GLN A 126 -14.48 -16.80 0.67
C GLN A 126 -13.93 -17.89 -0.24
N THR A 127 -14.54 -19.08 -0.21
CA THR A 127 -14.23 -20.11 -1.20
C THR A 127 -14.73 -19.65 -2.57
N ARG A 128 -13.83 -19.66 -3.55
CA ARG A 128 -14.08 -19.37 -4.96
C ARG A 128 -13.65 -20.56 -5.79
N VAL A 129 -14.21 -20.68 -6.99
CA VAL A 129 -13.83 -21.70 -7.97
C VAL A 129 -13.26 -20.97 -9.18
N ASN A 130 -12.09 -21.40 -9.67
CA ASN A 130 -11.50 -20.82 -10.88
C ASN A 130 -12.10 -21.45 -12.15
N GLU A 131 -11.68 -20.97 -13.33
CA GLU A 131 -12.17 -21.47 -14.62
C GLU A 131 -11.88 -22.97 -14.85
N ALA A 132 -10.89 -23.52 -14.15
CA ALA A 132 -10.53 -24.93 -14.19
C ALA A 132 -11.33 -25.80 -13.21
N GLY A 133 -12.26 -25.22 -12.45
CA GLY A 133 -13.05 -25.94 -11.44
C GLY A 133 -12.34 -26.15 -10.10
N GLU A 134 -11.18 -25.51 -9.88
CA GLU A 134 -10.40 -25.66 -8.66
C GLU A 134 -10.84 -24.64 -7.60
N GLU A 135 -11.08 -25.13 -6.38
CA GLU A 135 -11.40 -24.28 -5.24
C GLU A 135 -10.17 -23.53 -4.72
N TYR A 136 -10.34 -22.26 -4.38
CA TYR A 136 -9.33 -21.43 -3.71
C TYR A 136 -9.98 -20.48 -2.70
N GLN A 137 -9.20 -20.03 -1.73
CA GLN A 137 -9.63 -19.04 -0.74
C GLN A 137 -9.28 -17.63 -1.22
N GLU A 138 -10.29 -16.79 -1.38
CA GLU A 138 -10.14 -15.38 -1.70
C GLU A 138 -10.24 -14.54 -0.43
N SER A 139 -9.20 -13.75 -0.15
CA SER A 139 -9.18 -12.79 0.96
C SER A 139 -10.11 -11.60 0.67
N LYS A 140 -11.03 -11.32 1.59
CA LYS A 140 -11.90 -10.14 1.56
C LYS A 140 -11.10 -8.83 1.57
N VAL A 141 -10.19 -8.71 2.53
CA VAL A 141 -9.26 -7.57 2.63
C VAL A 141 -7.96 -7.92 1.91
N HIS A 142 -7.74 -7.24 0.79
CA HIS A 142 -6.57 -7.41 -0.06
C HIS A 142 -6.15 -6.03 -0.63
N PRO A 143 -5.01 -5.91 -1.33
CA PRO A 143 -4.49 -4.60 -1.73
C PRO A 143 -5.44 -3.72 -2.56
N HIS A 144 -6.34 -4.32 -3.35
CA HIS A 144 -7.33 -3.55 -4.09
C HIS A 144 -8.45 -3.01 -3.18
N THR A 145 -8.83 -3.69 -2.09
CA THR A 145 -9.77 -3.18 -1.07
C THR A 145 -9.26 -1.86 -0.49
N LEU A 146 -7.97 -1.78 -0.12
CA LEU A 146 -7.36 -0.54 0.38
C LEU A 146 -7.43 0.59 -0.67
N ARG A 147 -7.08 0.28 -1.92
CA ARG A 147 -7.17 1.25 -3.02
C ARG A 147 -8.61 1.70 -3.32
N HIS A 148 -9.60 0.79 -3.26
CA HIS A 148 -11.00 1.15 -3.51
C HIS A 148 -11.57 2.01 -2.37
N THR A 149 -11.05 1.82 -1.16
CA THR A 149 -11.36 2.67 0.00
C THR A 149 -10.97 4.13 -0.30
N PHE A 150 -9.75 4.38 -0.78
CA PHE A 150 -9.32 5.72 -1.24
C PHE A 150 -10.31 6.34 -2.23
N ALA A 151 -10.67 5.60 -3.27
CA ALA A 151 -11.56 6.12 -4.31
C ALA A 151 -12.93 6.51 -3.72
N THR A 152 -13.43 5.75 -2.76
CA THR A 152 -14.72 6.02 -2.12
C THR A 152 -14.65 7.21 -1.17
N ASP A 153 -13.60 7.31 -0.37
CA ASP A 153 -13.39 8.45 0.54
C ASP A 153 -13.13 9.76 -0.22
N PHE A 154 -12.60 9.70 -1.45
CA PHE A 154 -12.41 10.88 -2.31
C PHE A 154 -13.72 11.44 -2.89
N TYR A 155 -14.78 10.63 -3.03
CA TYR A 155 -16.09 11.05 -3.53
C TYR A 155 -17.11 11.38 -2.43
N ARG A 156 -16.71 11.28 -1.15
CA ARG A 156 -17.51 11.71 0.01
C ARG A 156 -17.22 13.16 0.37
#